data_AF-A0A7K4MMI5-F1
#
_entry.id   AF-A0A7K4MMI5-F1
#
_cell.length_a   1.000
_cell.length_b   1.000
_cell.length_c   1.000
_cell.angle_alpha   90.00
_cell.angle_beta   90.00
_cell.angle_gamma   90.00
#
_symmetry.space_group_name_H-M   'P 1'
#
loop_
_entity.id
_entity.type
_entity.pdbx_description
1 polymer ?
#
loop_
_entity_poly.entity_id
_entity_poly.type
_entity_poly.pdbx_seq_one_letter_code
_entity_poly.pdbx_strand_id
1 'polypeptide(L)'
;MTLPAKSKPTLPSQKNILIGCGIGGAAAVIILVITMAFPGSTTTSDYSILVDPTKEKQSLFLLARVTVQNTGSQSLTNITIDYGDGDKDFIPTLKPGKTIILSPPEENSLQFVRVTADGGIDVYKAYREPIAMPGMMGS
;
A
#
# COMPACT_ATOMS: atom_id res chain seq x y z
N MET A 1 53.05 50.28 -40.75
CA MET A 1 52.64 49.08 -40.00
C MET A 1 52.12 49.53 -38.64
N THR A 2 50.83 49.41 -38.37
CA THR A 2 50.22 49.76 -37.08
C THR A 2 49.73 48.47 -36.41
N LEU A 3 50.09 48.27 -35.14
CA LEU A 3 49.80 47.06 -34.37
C LEU A 3 48.29 46.97 -34.02
N PRO A 4 47.70 45.76 -33.98
CA PRO A 4 46.29 45.59 -33.66
C PRO A 4 46.02 45.81 -32.17
N ALA A 5 44.96 46.55 -31.86
CA ALA A 5 44.51 46.83 -30.50
C ALA A 5 43.92 45.56 -29.84
N LYS A 6 44.37 45.28 -28.60
CA LYS A 6 43.94 44.14 -27.79
C LYS A 6 42.50 44.32 -27.30
N SER A 7 41.65 43.32 -27.53
CA SER A 7 40.25 43.33 -27.08
C SER A 7 40.15 43.21 -25.55
N LYS A 8 39.32 44.08 -24.95
CA LYS A 8 39.03 44.11 -23.51
C LYS A 8 38.01 43.00 -23.19
N PRO A 9 38.26 42.10 -22.21
CA PRO A 9 37.28 41.10 -21.83
C PRO A 9 36.08 41.79 -21.17
N THR A 10 34.90 41.65 -21.77
CA THR A 10 33.62 42.10 -21.20
C THR A 10 33.27 41.16 -20.05
N LEU A 11 33.62 41.55 -18.82
CA LEU A 11 33.15 40.88 -17.62
C LEU A 11 31.60 40.99 -17.59
N PRO A 12 30.86 39.89 -17.40
CA PRO A 12 29.41 39.97 -17.28
C PRO A 12 29.05 40.94 -16.14
N SER A 13 28.19 41.90 -16.48
CA SER A 13 27.74 42.95 -15.56
C SER A 13 27.23 42.34 -14.26
N GLN A 14 27.75 42.79 -13.11
CA GLN A 14 27.40 42.31 -11.75
C GLN A 14 25.88 42.17 -11.52
N LYS A 15 25.08 43.02 -12.18
CA LYS A 15 23.61 42.95 -12.22
C LYS A 15 23.07 41.59 -12.64
N ASN A 16 23.64 40.97 -13.68
CA ASN A 16 23.14 39.71 -14.23
C ASN A 16 23.50 38.51 -13.34
N ILE A 17 24.60 38.61 -12.58
CA ILE A 17 25.04 37.60 -11.61
C ILE A 17 24.16 37.65 -10.35
N LEU A 18 23.83 38.86 -9.86
CA LEU A 18 22.98 39.04 -8.68
C LEU A 18 21.55 38.51 -8.91
N ILE A 19 21.00 38.75 -10.10
CA ILE A 19 19.65 38.31 -10.48
C ILE A 19 19.58 36.78 -10.62
N GLY A 20 20.59 36.15 -11.22
CA GLY A 20 20.65 34.68 -11.32
C GLY A 20 20.79 33.99 -9.96
N CYS A 21 21.55 34.59 -9.04
CA CYS A 21 21.74 34.06 -7.68
C CYS A 21 20.46 34.19 -6.82
N GLY A 22 19.73 35.31 -6.94
CA GLY A 22 18.46 35.51 -6.24
C GLY A 22 17.35 34.55 -6.70
N ILE A 23 17.23 34.32 -8.01
CA ILE A 23 16.23 33.39 -8.57
C ILE A 23 16.57 31.94 -8.21
N GLY A 24 17.85 31.55 -8.30
CA GLY A 24 18.30 30.21 -7.90
C GLY A 24 18.11 29.94 -6.41
N GLY A 25 18.40 30.93 -5.56
CA GLY A 25 18.18 30.84 -4.12
C GLY A 25 16.70 30.71 -3.76
N ALA A 26 15.84 31.53 -4.35
CA ALA A 26 14.40 31.45 -4.12
C ALA A 26 13.82 30.10 -4.56
N ALA A 27 14.22 29.59 -5.73
CA ALA A 27 13.79 28.28 -6.21
C ALA A 27 14.22 27.14 -5.28
N ALA A 28 15.47 27.16 -4.78
CA ALA A 28 15.97 26.15 -3.85
C ALA A 28 15.20 26.17 -2.51
N VAL A 29 14.90 27.35 -1.97
CA VAL A 29 14.12 27.49 -0.74
C VAL A 29 12.69 26.98 -0.93
N ILE A 30 12.06 27.28 -2.06
CA ILE A 30 10.71 26.80 -2.37
C ILE A 30 10.69 25.27 -2.46
N ILE A 31 11.65 24.65 -3.16
CA ILE A 31 11.75 23.19 -3.26
C ILE A 31 11.97 22.55 -1.88
N LEU A 32 12.82 23.16 -1.04
CA LEU A 32 13.06 22.69 0.33
C LEU A 32 11.79 22.76 1.18
N VAL A 33 11.04 23.86 1.10
CA VAL A 33 9.79 24.03 1.85
C VAL A 33 8.73 23.03 1.40
N ILE A 34 8.59 22.78 0.10
CA ILE A 34 7.62 21.80 -0.43
C ILE A 34 7.99 20.39 0.04
N THR A 35 9.27 20.00 -0.02
CA THR A 35 9.72 18.68 0.41
C THR A 35 9.59 18.45 1.93
N MET A 36 9.76 19.50 2.75
CA MET A 36 9.52 19.43 4.19
C MET A 36 8.03 19.46 4.57
N ALA A 37 7.20 20.22 3.86
CA ALA A 37 5.77 20.33 4.14
C ALA A 37 4.98 19.09 3.66
N PHE A 38 5.46 18.44 2.62
CA PHE A 38 4.87 17.23 2.04
C PHE A 38 5.93 16.13 1.97
N PRO A 39 6.37 15.56 3.11
CA PRO A 39 7.19 14.36 3.07
C PRO A 39 6.38 13.30 2.33
N GLY A 40 6.90 12.82 1.19
CA GLY A 40 6.25 11.74 0.45
C GLY A 40 5.95 10.59 1.39
N SER A 41 4.74 10.02 1.32
CA SER A 41 4.30 8.91 2.17
C SER A 41 5.26 7.72 2.03
N THR A 42 6.26 7.63 2.91
CA THR A 42 7.29 6.59 2.89
C THR A 42 6.88 5.34 3.67
N THR A 43 5.63 5.26 4.12
CA THR A 43 5.12 4.17 4.97
C THR A 43 4.08 3.29 4.27
N THR A 44 4.10 3.17 2.94
CA THR A 44 3.46 2.02 2.32
C THR A 44 4.43 0.85 2.53
N SER A 45 4.10 -0.03 3.48
CA SER A 45 4.78 -1.32 3.56
C SER A 45 4.67 -1.99 2.19
N ASP A 46 5.81 -2.32 1.58
CA ASP A 46 5.87 -2.90 0.24
C ASP A 46 4.96 -4.14 0.12
N TYR A 47 4.85 -4.87 1.24
CA TYR A 47 3.96 -5.99 1.45
C TYR A 47 2.89 -5.61 2.47
N SER A 48 1.62 -5.71 2.08
CA SER A 48 0.48 -5.46 2.97
C SER A 48 -0.71 -6.28 2.54
N ILE A 49 -1.50 -6.74 3.51
CA ILE A 49 -2.64 -7.60 3.27
C ILE A 49 -3.84 -7.14 4.11
N LEU A 50 -5.02 -7.22 3.53
CA LEU A 50 -6.28 -7.06 4.22
C LEU A 50 -6.98 -8.42 4.27
N VAL A 51 -7.41 -8.82 5.46
CA VAL A 51 -8.09 -10.10 5.70
C VAL A 51 -9.42 -9.81 6.41
N ASP A 52 -10.52 -10.22 5.79
CA ASP A 52 -11.86 -10.12 6.36
C ASP A 52 -12.54 -11.50 6.37
N PRO A 53 -12.50 -12.21 7.50
CA PRO A 53 -13.21 -13.47 7.68
C PRO A 53 -14.62 -13.22 8.22
N THR A 54 -15.63 -13.65 7.45
CA THR A 54 -17.03 -13.52 7.82
C THR A 54 -17.69 -14.90 7.97
N LYS A 55 -18.62 -14.99 8.92
CA LYS A 55 -19.51 -16.15 9.08
C LYS A 55 -20.93 -15.68 9.28
N GLU A 56 -21.87 -16.28 8.58
CA GLU A 56 -23.27 -15.93 8.60
C GLU A 56 -24.09 -17.20 8.81
N LYS A 57 -24.90 -17.20 9.87
CA LYS A 57 -25.85 -18.27 10.12
C LYS A 57 -27.12 -18.01 9.32
N GLN A 58 -27.30 -18.75 8.24
CA GLN A 58 -28.57 -18.84 7.52
C GLN A 58 -29.43 -19.92 8.16
N SER A 59 -30.75 -19.92 7.93
CA SER A 59 -31.71 -20.78 8.65
C SER A 59 -31.31 -22.25 8.78
N LEU A 60 -30.63 -22.82 7.78
CA LEU A 60 -30.22 -24.23 7.75
C LEU A 60 -28.72 -24.45 7.51
N PHE A 61 -27.95 -23.40 7.23
CA PHE A 61 -26.53 -23.51 6.83
C PHE A 61 -25.71 -22.42 7.50
N LEU A 62 -24.46 -22.75 7.84
CA LEU A 62 -23.47 -21.78 8.26
C LEU A 62 -22.59 -21.46 7.06
N LEU A 63 -22.66 -20.23 6.56
CA LEU A 63 -21.88 -19.80 5.42
C LEU A 63 -20.70 -18.97 5.91
N ALA A 64 -19.48 -19.47 5.68
CA ALA A 64 -18.26 -18.76 6.01
C ALA A 64 -17.47 -18.37 4.77
N ARG A 65 -16.84 -17.20 4.82
CA ARG A 65 -16.02 -16.66 3.74
C ARG A 65 -14.79 -16.00 4.32
N VAL A 66 -13.67 -16.10 3.62
CA VAL A 66 -12.44 -15.41 3.95
C VAL A 66 -12.02 -14.58 2.75
N THR A 67 -12.13 -13.27 2.90
CA THR A 67 -11.68 -12.33 1.87
C THR A 67 -10.25 -11.93 2.16
N VAL A 68 -9.36 -12.13 1.19
CA VAL A 68 -7.95 -11.76 1.29
C VAL A 68 -7.61 -10.82 0.14
N GLN A 69 -7.07 -9.66 0.45
CA GLN A 69 -6.69 -8.65 -0.53
C GLN A 69 -5.24 -8.21 -0.33
N ASN A 70 -4.47 -8.19 -1.41
CA ASN A 70 -3.15 -7.54 -1.40
C ASN A 70 -3.33 -6.02 -1.51
N THR A 71 -3.01 -5.31 -0.44
CA THR A 71 -3.07 -3.84 -0.35
C THR A 71 -1.68 -3.20 -0.46
N GLY A 72 -0.62 -4.00 -0.59
CA GLY A 72 0.74 -3.56 -0.81
C GLY A 72 1.03 -3.16 -2.25
N SER A 73 2.25 -2.64 -2.47
CA SER A 73 2.77 -2.29 -3.79
C SER A 73 3.40 -3.48 -4.52
N GLN A 74 3.81 -4.53 -3.80
CA GLN A 74 4.47 -5.72 -4.33
C GLN A 74 3.55 -6.95 -4.31
N SER A 75 3.85 -7.94 -5.16
CA SER A 75 3.11 -9.22 -5.17
C SER A 75 3.43 -10.02 -3.91
N LEU A 76 2.39 -10.55 -3.25
CA LEU A 76 2.55 -11.47 -2.13
C LEU A 76 2.74 -12.89 -2.67
N THR A 77 3.66 -13.65 -2.09
CA THR A 77 3.99 -15.03 -2.48
C THR A 77 3.87 -15.97 -1.29
N ASN A 78 3.68 -17.27 -1.57
CA ASN A 78 3.57 -18.34 -0.55
C ASN A 78 2.53 -18.04 0.53
N ILE A 79 1.35 -17.57 0.11
CA ILE A 79 0.29 -17.19 1.03
C ILE A 79 -0.35 -18.48 1.56
N THR A 80 -0.36 -18.63 2.88
CA THR A 80 -1.03 -19.73 3.56
C THR A 80 -2.20 -19.17 4.36
N ILE A 81 -3.37 -19.76 4.19
CA ILE A 81 -4.59 -19.41 4.92
C ILE A 81 -4.88 -20.59 5.84
N ASP A 82 -4.69 -20.38 7.13
CA ASP A 82 -4.95 -21.36 8.18
C ASP A 82 -6.29 -21.03 8.84
N TYR A 83 -7.27 -21.92 8.66
CA TYR A 83 -8.62 -21.77 9.22
C TYR A 83 -8.73 -22.34 10.65
N GLY A 84 -7.64 -22.90 11.19
CA GLY A 84 -7.68 -23.74 12.40
C GLY A 84 -7.96 -25.20 12.06
N ASP A 85 -7.92 -26.06 13.09
CA ASP A 85 -8.22 -27.50 13.00
C ASP A 85 -7.38 -28.32 11.99
N GLY A 86 -6.29 -27.73 11.48
CA GLY A 86 -5.41 -28.35 10.48
C GLY A 86 -5.78 -27.99 9.03
N ASP A 87 -6.90 -27.30 8.82
CA ASP A 87 -7.38 -26.91 7.50
C ASP A 87 -6.61 -25.70 6.96
N LYS A 88 -5.98 -25.89 5.80
CA LYS A 88 -5.11 -24.88 5.19
C LYS A 88 -5.28 -24.82 3.68
N ASP A 89 -5.34 -23.59 3.17
CA ASP A 89 -5.22 -23.32 1.74
C ASP A 89 -3.89 -22.64 1.43
N PHE A 90 -3.38 -22.93 0.23
CA PHE A 90 -2.15 -22.33 -0.27
C PHE A 90 -2.40 -21.56 -1.57
N ILE A 91 -2.01 -20.29 -1.60
CA ILE A 91 -2.06 -19.44 -2.77
C ILE A 91 -0.61 -19.07 -3.16
N PRO A 92 -0.14 -19.48 -4.36
CA PRO A 92 1.22 -19.23 -4.78
C PRO A 92 1.56 -17.74 -4.87
N THR A 93 0.64 -16.93 -5.38
CA THR A 93 0.86 -15.49 -5.60
C THR A 93 -0.45 -14.72 -5.63
N LEU A 94 -0.45 -13.52 -5.01
CA LEU A 94 -1.51 -12.53 -5.13
C LEU A 94 -0.92 -11.18 -5.55
N LYS A 95 -1.27 -10.72 -6.76
CA LYS A 95 -0.78 -9.46 -7.32
C LYS A 95 -1.31 -8.24 -6.54
N PRO A 96 -0.61 -7.09 -6.56
CA PRO A 96 -1.07 -5.84 -5.94
C PRO A 96 -2.50 -5.48 -6.36
N GLY A 97 -3.31 -5.08 -5.38
CA GLY A 97 -4.70 -4.67 -5.59
C GLY A 97 -5.68 -5.80 -5.95
N LYS A 98 -5.23 -7.06 -5.98
CA LYS A 98 -6.11 -8.21 -6.23
C LYS A 98 -6.69 -8.76 -4.93
N THR A 99 -7.92 -9.24 -5.05
CA THR A 99 -8.70 -9.85 -3.97
C THR A 99 -9.07 -11.28 -4.37
N ILE A 100 -9.04 -12.18 -3.40
CA ILE A 100 -9.54 -13.54 -3.49
C ILE A 100 -10.54 -13.78 -2.36
N ILE A 101 -11.56 -14.58 -2.64
CA ILE A 101 -12.56 -15.02 -1.66
C ILE A 101 -12.44 -16.53 -1.58
N LEU A 102 -12.22 -17.03 -0.38
CA LEU A 102 -12.09 -18.45 -0.07
C LEU A 102 -13.24 -18.89 0.81
N SER A 103 -13.59 -20.16 0.70
CA SER A 103 -14.57 -20.81 1.56
C SER A 103 -13.85 -21.85 2.42
N PRO A 104 -13.84 -21.71 3.75
CA PRO A 104 -13.29 -22.73 4.64
C PRO A 104 -14.11 -24.04 4.55
N PRO A 105 -13.51 -25.19 4.91
CA PRO A 105 -14.21 -26.48 4.97
C PRO A 105 -15.43 -26.47 5.90
N GLU A 106 -16.45 -27.29 5.58
CA GLU A 106 -17.73 -27.30 6.31
C GLU A 106 -17.61 -27.77 7.77
N GLU A 107 -16.64 -28.63 8.09
CA GLU A 107 -16.43 -29.18 9.45
C GLU A 107 -15.50 -28.32 10.33
N ASN A 108 -15.09 -27.14 9.86
CA ASN A 108 -14.17 -26.28 10.60
C ASN A 108 -14.86 -25.55 11.77
N SER A 109 -14.15 -25.30 12.87
CA SER A 109 -14.71 -24.60 14.03
C SER A 109 -14.99 -23.11 13.80
N LEU A 110 -14.46 -22.50 12.73
CA LEU A 110 -14.68 -21.12 12.31
C LEU A 110 -14.47 -20.10 13.44
N GLN A 111 -13.41 -20.34 14.22
CA GLN A 111 -13.02 -19.46 15.32
C GLN A 111 -12.13 -18.30 14.84
N PHE A 112 -11.14 -18.62 14.00
CA PHE A 112 -10.17 -17.66 13.51
C PHE A 112 -9.65 -18.02 12.12
N VAL A 113 -8.97 -17.06 11.52
CA VAL A 113 -8.14 -17.24 10.34
C VAL A 113 -6.79 -16.62 10.63
N ARG A 114 -5.72 -17.36 10.34
CA ARG A 114 -4.36 -16.84 10.29
C ARG A 114 -3.87 -16.87 8.86
N VAL A 115 -3.45 -15.72 8.35
CA VAL A 115 -2.88 -15.60 7.00
C VAL A 115 -1.42 -15.24 7.12
N THR A 116 -0.56 -16.10 6.57
CA THR A 116 0.88 -15.86 6.50
C THR A 116 1.31 -15.74 5.05
N ALA A 117 2.29 -14.90 4.76
CA ALA A 117 2.89 -14.79 3.43
C ALA A 117 4.35 -14.34 3.53
N ASP A 118 5.09 -14.49 2.43
CA ASP A 118 6.42 -13.89 2.31
C ASP A 118 6.35 -12.36 2.51
N GLY A 119 7.47 -11.76 2.92
CA GLY A 119 7.51 -10.35 3.30
C GLY A 119 7.13 -10.09 4.75
N GLY A 120 7.09 -11.14 5.59
CA GLY A 120 6.87 -11.03 7.03
C GLY A 120 5.40 -10.79 7.41
N ILE A 121 4.47 -11.17 6.53
CA ILE A 121 3.04 -11.05 6.79
C ILE A 121 2.60 -12.19 7.70
N ASP A 122 2.01 -11.82 8.84
CA ASP A 122 1.34 -12.74 9.76
C ASP A 122 0.14 -12.01 10.37
N VAL A 123 -1.05 -12.32 9.86
CA VAL A 123 -2.30 -11.65 10.25
C VAL A 123 -3.24 -12.65 10.86
N TYR A 124 -3.68 -12.37 12.09
CA TYR A 124 -4.67 -13.16 12.79
C TYR A 124 -5.99 -12.38 12.94
N LYS A 125 -7.11 -13.01 12.57
CA LYS A 125 -8.46 -12.42 12.68
C LYS A 125 -9.47 -13.46 13.13
N ALA A 126 -10.35 -13.08 14.04
CA ALA A 126 -11.53 -13.89 14.39
C ALA A 126 -12.63 -13.70 13.35
N TYR A 127 -13.42 -14.74 13.09
CA TYR A 127 -14.61 -14.63 12.23
C TYR A 127 -15.65 -13.70 12.86
N ARG A 128 -16.23 -12.82 12.05
CA ARG A 128 -17.30 -11.89 12.43
C ARG A 128 -18.55 -12.09 11.60
N GLU A 129 -19.68 -11.64 12.12
CA GLU A 129 -20.91 -11.57 11.31
C GLU A 129 -20.85 -10.37 10.36
N PRO A 130 -21.41 -10.49 9.14
CA PRO A 130 -21.59 -9.35 8.26
C PRO A 130 -22.43 -8.27 8.93
N ILE A 131 -22.12 -7.00 8.67
CA ILE A 131 -22.94 -5.90 9.18
C ILE A 131 -24.24 -5.89 8.38
N ALA A 132 -25.37 -6.05 9.07
CA ALA A 132 -26.69 -5.91 8.46
C ALA A 132 -26.85 -4.48 7.93
N MET A 133 -27.11 -4.35 6.63
CA MET A 133 -27.42 -3.03 6.06
C MET A 133 -28.87 -2.66 6.39
N PRO A 134 -29.13 -1.41 6.83
CA PRO A 134 -30.50 -0.94 7.05
C PRO A 134 -31.35 -1.14 5.79
N GLY A 135 -32.48 -1.85 5.91
CA GLY A 135 -33.39 -2.14 4.80
C GLY A 135 -33.31 -3.57 4.23
N MET A 136 -32.41 -4.43 4.73
CA MET A 136 -32.50 -5.87 4.47
C MET A 136 -33.52 -6.53 5.40
N MET A 137 -34.52 -7.22 4.84
CA MET A 137 -35.56 -7.91 5.60
C MET A 137 -34.98 -9.19 6.22
N GLY A 138 -34.99 -9.33 7.55
CA GLY A 138 -34.69 -10.59 8.24
C GLY A 138 -33.80 -10.54 9.49
N SER A 139 -33.72 -9.41 10.21
CA SER A 139 -33.23 -9.38 11.60
C SER A 139 -34.30 -9.83 12.58
#